data_AF-A0A3D1MBF7-F1
#
_entry.id   AF-A0A3D1MBF7-F1
#
_cell.length_a   1.000
_cell.length_b   1.000
_cell.length_c   1.000
_cell.angle_alpha   90.00
_cell.angle_beta   90.00
_cell.angle_gamma   90.00
#
_symmetry.space_group_name_H-M   'P 1'
#
loop_
_entity.id
_entity.type
_entity.pdbx_description
1 polymer ?
#
loop_
_entity_poly.entity_id
_entity_poly.type
_entity_poly.pdbx_seq_one_letter_code
_entity_poly.pdbx_strand_id
1 'polypeptide(L)'
;MKQYQFLTILFSFSVLFSAHGQSPESIIEEMYDRVMDASGHSFTLVMNERIDGDMEQSTMECKVHYSSERIYTKMTGGDNKGAEVLYNPDVYGSKALTKKGIKIKLDPTSSMIRKGMHNLLTDAGFRTPAVLLYESMVIAKEQGILKEAFELSGSVTFDGRSCYKIEIHDPNFKITNYTVPKSQSLSKLAKSLHLSEYMLAEINGLRVGKSLSAGDVIKVTSAYGKTSIFYIDKSTYLPVYQRITDHKGNLFEEYKFTNIVVDPSFSSNDFSEDNPKYSF
;
A
#
# COMPACT_ATOMS: atom_id res chain seq x y z
N MET A 1 -60.44 -28.87 -39.29
CA MET A 1 -59.56 -28.75 -38.11
C MET A 1 -59.13 -27.29 -38.02
N LYS A 2 -59.51 -26.58 -36.95
CA LYS A 2 -59.18 -25.16 -36.76
C LYS A 2 -57.78 -25.05 -36.15
N GLN A 3 -56.87 -24.38 -36.86
CA GLN A 3 -55.48 -24.21 -36.48
C GLN A 3 -55.38 -22.95 -35.60
N TYR A 4 -55.14 -23.13 -34.30
CA TYR A 4 -54.92 -22.03 -33.38
C TYR A 4 -53.45 -21.58 -33.48
N GLN A 5 -53.21 -20.36 -33.95
CA GLN A 5 -51.89 -19.72 -33.88
C GLN A 5 -51.68 -19.20 -32.46
N PHE A 6 -50.74 -19.80 -31.73
CA PHE A 6 -50.26 -19.28 -30.46
C PHE A 6 -49.32 -18.09 -30.73
N LEU A 7 -49.71 -16.91 -30.27
CA LEU A 7 -48.87 -15.71 -30.28
C LEU A 7 -47.94 -15.78 -29.06
N THR A 8 -46.67 -16.11 -29.26
CA THR A 8 -45.66 -16.04 -28.20
C THR A 8 -45.25 -14.58 -27.99
N ILE A 9 -45.72 -13.98 -26.89
CA ILE A 9 -45.27 -12.64 -26.47
C ILE A 9 -43.93 -12.80 -25.74
N LEU A 10 -42.86 -12.34 -26.39
CA LEU A 10 -41.52 -12.30 -25.81
C LEU A 10 -41.45 -11.09 -24.85
N PHE A 11 -41.51 -11.32 -23.54
CA PHE A 11 -41.24 -10.28 -22.54
C PHE A 11 -39.74 -10.01 -22.49
N SER A 12 -39.27 -8.97 -23.18
CA SER A 12 -37.93 -8.43 -23.00
C SER A 12 -37.87 -7.69 -21.66
N PHE A 13 -37.34 -8.34 -20.63
CA PHE A 13 -36.95 -7.70 -19.37
C PHE A 13 -35.73 -6.82 -19.65
N SER A 14 -35.94 -5.56 -20.00
CA SER A 14 -34.89 -4.55 -19.98
C SER A 14 -34.56 -4.24 -18.53
N VAL A 15 -33.54 -4.91 -17.99
CA VAL A 15 -32.90 -4.50 -16.73
C VAL A 15 -32.32 -3.12 -16.98
N LEU A 16 -33.01 -2.10 -16.47
CA LEU A 16 -32.47 -0.74 -16.38
C LEU A 16 -31.31 -0.80 -15.39
N PHE A 17 -30.09 -1.01 -15.90
CA PHE A 17 -28.91 -0.64 -15.16
C PHE A 17 -28.96 0.87 -15.00
N SER A 18 -29.40 1.32 -13.82
CA SER A 18 -29.14 2.69 -13.40
C SER A 18 -27.63 2.85 -13.41
N ALA A 19 -27.10 3.58 -14.38
CA ALA A 19 -25.73 4.06 -14.41
C ALA A 19 -25.54 5.03 -13.23
N HIS A 20 -25.47 4.50 -12.01
CA HIS A 20 -24.90 5.23 -10.90
C HIS A 20 -23.45 5.47 -11.28
N GLY A 21 -23.08 6.75 -11.48
CA GLY A 21 -21.68 7.10 -11.63
C GLY A 21 -20.91 6.50 -10.46
N GLN A 22 -19.77 5.87 -10.76
CA GLN A 22 -18.94 5.27 -9.71
C GLN A 22 -18.50 6.37 -8.74
N SER A 23 -18.64 6.12 -7.44
CA SER A 23 -18.15 7.02 -6.39
C SER A 23 -16.72 6.61 -6.01
N PRO A 24 -15.90 7.54 -5.47
CA PRO A 24 -14.62 7.18 -4.83
C PRO A 24 -14.79 6.03 -3.83
N GLU A 25 -15.87 6.06 -3.05
CA GLU A 25 -16.20 5.04 -2.06
C GLU A 25 -16.31 3.65 -2.69
N SER A 26 -17.18 3.47 -3.69
CA SER A 26 -17.37 2.17 -4.35
C SER A 26 -16.09 1.64 -5.02
N ILE A 27 -15.23 2.54 -5.52
CA ILE A 27 -13.96 2.16 -6.16
C ILE A 27 -12.96 1.70 -5.10
N ILE A 28 -12.89 2.38 -3.95
CA ILE A 28 -11.98 2.04 -2.84
C ILE A 28 -12.44 0.76 -2.15
N GLU A 29 -13.74 0.54 -1.97
CA GLU A 29 -14.29 -0.71 -1.43
C GLU A 29 -13.93 -1.89 -2.35
N GLU A 30 -14.18 -1.78 -3.65
CA GLU A 30 -13.81 -2.82 -4.61
C GLU A 30 -12.28 -3.05 -4.67
N MET A 31 -11.48 -1.97 -4.63
CA MET A 31 -10.01 -2.07 -4.54
C MET A 31 -9.58 -2.86 -3.31
N TYR A 32 -10.16 -2.52 -2.15
CA TYR A 32 -9.86 -3.20 -0.90
C TYR A 32 -10.19 -4.69 -0.99
N ASP A 33 -11.40 -5.05 -1.42
CA ASP A 33 -11.84 -6.44 -1.53
C ASP A 33 -10.93 -7.24 -2.48
N ARG A 34 -10.63 -6.72 -3.68
CA ARG A 34 -9.74 -7.39 -4.65
C ARG A 34 -8.33 -7.61 -4.11
N VAL A 35 -7.78 -6.63 -3.40
CA VAL A 35 -6.44 -6.75 -2.81
C VAL A 35 -6.42 -7.77 -1.67
N MET A 36 -7.49 -7.82 -0.86
CA MET A 36 -7.58 -8.71 0.28
C MET A 36 -7.82 -10.17 -0.13
N ASP A 37 -8.61 -10.39 -1.19
CA ASP A 37 -8.91 -11.71 -1.76
C ASP A 37 -7.73 -12.34 -2.51
N ALA A 38 -6.80 -11.53 -3.02
CA ALA A 38 -5.62 -12.03 -3.71
C ALA A 38 -4.75 -12.91 -2.80
N SER A 39 -4.24 -14.00 -3.36
CA SER A 39 -3.24 -14.89 -2.74
C SER A 39 -1.86 -14.24 -2.66
N GLY A 40 -1.51 -13.41 -3.65
CA GLY A 40 -0.20 -12.80 -3.75
C GLY A 40 -0.01 -11.97 -5.01
N HIS A 41 1.14 -11.30 -5.07
CA HIS A 41 1.52 -10.46 -6.21
C HIS A 41 3.00 -10.57 -6.51
N SER A 42 3.37 -10.44 -7.78
CA SER A 42 4.72 -10.04 -8.18
C SER A 42 4.68 -8.74 -8.97
N PHE A 43 5.61 -7.84 -8.72
CA PHE A 43 5.60 -6.51 -9.33
C PHE A 43 6.99 -5.85 -9.27
N THR A 44 7.15 -4.81 -10.07
CA THR A 44 8.22 -3.82 -9.90
C THR A 44 7.64 -2.61 -9.18
N LEU A 45 8.35 -2.12 -8.17
CA LEU A 45 8.00 -0.89 -7.46
C LEU A 45 9.12 0.13 -7.63
N VAL A 46 8.78 1.30 -8.18
CA VAL A 46 9.62 2.50 -8.12
C VAL A 46 9.14 3.35 -6.95
N MET A 47 10.06 3.67 -6.04
CA MET A 47 9.81 4.47 -4.85
C MET A 47 10.56 5.78 -4.97
N ASN A 48 9.90 6.89 -4.67
CA ASN A 48 10.51 8.19 -4.49
C ASN A 48 10.08 8.70 -3.12
N GLU A 49 10.97 8.59 -2.13
CA GLU A 49 10.66 8.78 -0.72
C GLU A 49 11.52 9.89 -0.15
N ARG A 50 10.98 10.64 0.81
CA ARG A 50 11.79 11.60 1.55
C ARG A 50 12.50 10.92 2.71
N ILE A 51 13.80 10.71 2.57
CA ILE A 51 14.64 10.09 3.59
C ILE A 51 15.58 11.16 4.15
N ASP A 52 15.54 11.37 5.47
CA ASP A 52 16.38 12.34 6.19
C ASP A 52 16.38 13.76 5.60
N GLY A 53 15.27 14.16 4.97
CA GLY A 53 15.04 15.48 4.38
C GLY A 53 15.25 15.55 2.86
N ASP A 54 15.87 14.55 2.25
CA ASP A 54 16.16 14.50 0.83
C ASP A 54 15.23 13.51 0.10
N MET A 55 14.87 13.82 -1.15
CA MET A 55 14.11 12.89 -1.99
C MET A 55 15.06 11.84 -2.59
N GLU A 56 14.85 10.59 -2.21
CA GLU A 56 15.60 9.45 -2.71
C GLU A 56 14.72 8.57 -3.60
N GLN A 57 15.21 8.27 -4.80
CA GLN A 57 14.56 7.31 -5.69
C GLN A 57 15.24 5.94 -5.61
N SER A 58 14.44 4.90 -5.47
CA SER A 58 14.88 3.51 -5.53
C SER A 58 13.90 2.67 -6.35
N THR A 59 14.34 1.47 -6.73
CA THR A 59 13.48 0.54 -7.48
C THR A 59 13.72 -0.86 -6.96
N MET A 60 12.66 -1.65 -6.82
CA MET A 60 12.75 -3.04 -6.42
C MET A 60 11.79 -3.95 -7.18
N GLU A 61 12.21 -5.20 -7.32
CA GLU A 61 11.34 -6.31 -7.71
C GLU A 61 10.82 -6.98 -6.44
N CYS A 62 9.52 -7.30 -6.42
CA CYS A 62 8.86 -7.91 -5.28
C CYS A 62 8.09 -9.16 -5.67
N LYS A 63 8.08 -10.15 -4.77
CA LYS A 63 7.15 -11.27 -4.76
C LYS A 63 6.60 -11.38 -3.35
N VAL A 64 5.28 -11.40 -3.23
CA VAL A 64 4.59 -11.47 -1.94
C VAL A 64 3.50 -12.52 -2.04
N HIS A 65 3.54 -13.52 -1.17
CA HIS A 65 2.45 -14.47 -0.98
C HIS A 65 1.86 -14.28 0.41
N TYR A 66 0.63 -13.79 0.48
CA TYR A 66 0.11 -13.19 1.69
C TYR A 66 -0.27 -14.20 2.76
N SER A 67 -0.93 -15.31 2.40
CA SER A 67 -1.40 -16.31 3.37
C SER A 67 -0.26 -17.05 4.05
N SER A 68 0.87 -17.22 3.39
CA SER A 68 2.08 -17.82 3.96
C SER A 68 3.13 -16.79 4.40
N GLU A 69 2.81 -15.50 4.31
CA GLU A 69 3.72 -14.38 4.62
C GLU A 69 5.11 -14.49 3.96
N ARG A 70 5.19 -15.12 2.77
CA ARG A 70 6.47 -15.30 2.06
C ARG A 70 6.75 -14.08 1.20
N ILE A 71 7.95 -13.53 1.34
CA ILE A 71 8.35 -12.28 0.69
C ILE A 71 9.75 -12.45 0.10
N TYR A 72 9.90 -12.04 -1.16
CA TYR A 72 11.20 -11.82 -1.78
C TYR A 72 11.24 -10.38 -2.31
N THR A 73 12.32 -9.66 -2.02
CA THR A 73 12.60 -8.36 -2.62
C THR A 73 14.03 -8.29 -3.14
N LYS A 74 14.21 -7.56 -4.25
CA LYS A 74 15.52 -7.24 -4.81
C LYS A 74 15.57 -5.78 -5.23
N MET A 75 16.49 -5.03 -4.65
CA MET A 75 16.75 -3.65 -5.05
C MET A 75 17.46 -3.63 -6.40
N THR A 76 16.82 -3.06 -7.42
CA THR A 76 17.36 -2.91 -8.79
C THR A 76 17.87 -1.50 -9.08
N GLY A 77 17.49 -0.52 -8.25
CA GLY A 77 17.95 0.88 -8.31
C GLY A 77 18.10 1.53 -6.92
N GLY A 78 18.74 2.70 -6.88
CA GLY A 78 19.06 3.44 -5.66
C GLY A 78 20.31 2.93 -4.91
N ASP A 79 20.60 3.50 -3.74
CA ASP A 79 21.80 3.24 -2.93
C ASP A 79 21.90 1.78 -2.44
N ASN A 80 20.75 1.11 -2.34
CA ASN A 80 20.66 -0.28 -1.94
C ASN A 80 20.67 -1.28 -3.09
N LYS A 81 20.91 -0.84 -4.33
CA LYS A 81 20.98 -1.72 -5.51
C LYS A 81 21.81 -2.98 -5.25
N GLY A 82 21.27 -4.12 -5.65
CA GLY A 82 21.83 -5.44 -5.46
C GLY A 82 21.53 -6.08 -4.10
N ALA A 83 20.91 -5.35 -3.16
CA ALA A 83 20.42 -5.97 -1.93
C ALA A 83 19.23 -6.88 -2.22
N GLU A 84 19.27 -8.09 -1.68
CA GLU A 84 18.20 -9.08 -1.73
C GLU A 84 17.72 -9.42 -0.31
N VAL A 85 16.41 -9.57 -0.16
CA VAL A 85 15.79 -10.01 1.08
C VAL A 85 14.84 -11.16 0.77
N LEU A 86 14.99 -12.26 1.48
CA LEU A 86 14.14 -13.44 1.39
C LEU A 86 13.59 -13.77 2.78
N TYR A 87 12.27 -13.69 2.92
CA TYR A 87 11.55 -14.07 4.12
C TYR A 87 10.60 -15.22 3.79
N ASN A 88 10.84 -16.36 4.44
CA ASN A 88 10.02 -17.55 4.32
C ASN A 88 9.91 -18.22 5.69
N PRO A 89 8.84 -17.95 6.46
CA PRO A 89 8.72 -18.42 7.83
C PRO A 89 8.70 -19.95 7.95
N ASP A 90 8.21 -20.63 6.92
CA ASP A 90 8.12 -22.10 6.90
C ASP A 90 9.50 -22.77 6.78
N VAL A 91 10.49 -22.08 6.22
CA VAL A 91 11.83 -22.64 5.94
C VAL A 91 12.90 -22.04 6.84
N TYR A 92 12.83 -20.73 7.10
CA TYR A 92 13.88 -19.98 7.81
C TYR A 92 13.45 -19.49 9.20
N GLY A 93 12.24 -19.84 9.64
CA GLY A 93 11.66 -19.35 10.89
C GLY A 93 11.39 -17.83 10.84
N SER A 94 11.39 -17.16 11.98
CA SER A 94 11.01 -15.75 12.10
C SER A 94 12.03 -14.74 11.53
N LYS A 95 13.07 -15.19 10.81
CA LYS A 95 14.14 -14.33 10.29
C LYS A 95 14.14 -14.28 8.78
N ALA A 96 14.41 -13.09 8.25
CA ALA A 96 14.68 -12.88 6.83
C ALA A 96 16.18 -13.12 6.56
N LEU A 97 16.47 -13.81 5.45
CA LEU A 97 17.79 -13.84 4.85
C LEU A 97 17.98 -12.52 4.09
N THR A 98 19.09 -11.84 4.34
CA THR A 98 19.42 -10.58 3.67
C THR A 98 20.82 -10.71 3.08
N LYS A 99 21.01 -10.29 1.83
CA LYS A 99 22.31 -10.29 1.17
C LYS A 99 22.59 -9.00 0.42
N LYS A 100 23.72 -8.38 0.75
CA LYS A 100 24.39 -7.33 -0.03
C LYS A 100 25.90 -7.54 0.14
N GLY A 101 26.50 -8.33 -0.75
CA GLY A 101 27.85 -8.89 -0.55
C GLY A 101 27.87 -10.04 0.46
N ILE A 102 27.56 -9.78 1.73
CA ILE A 102 27.52 -10.79 2.80
C ILE A 102 26.06 -11.20 3.07
N LYS A 103 25.84 -12.51 3.31
CA LYS A 103 24.55 -13.06 3.75
C LYS A 103 24.42 -13.02 5.28
N ILE A 104 23.33 -12.44 5.77
CA ILE A 104 23.02 -12.33 7.20
C ILE A 104 21.55 -12.66 7.46
N LYS A 105 21.22 -13.06 8.70
CA LYS A 105 19.86 -13.29 9.18
C LYS A 105 19.40 -12.12 10.02
N LEU A 106 18.30 -11.48 9.64
CA LEU A 106 17.77 -10.30 10.32
C LEU A 106 16.30 -10.48 10.68
N ASP A 107 15.84 -9.72 11.67
CA ASP A 107 14.41 -9.59 11.91
C ASP A 107 13.73 -8.90 10.72
N PRO A 108 12.59 -9.38 10.21
CA PRO A 108 11.85 -8.71 9.12
C PRO A 108 11.50 -7.25 9.42
N THR A 109 11.41 -6.91 10.71
CA THR A 109 11.13 -5.54 11.17
C THR A 109 12.39 -4.72 11.50
N SER A 110 13.58 -5.25 11.21
CA SER A 110 14.86 -4.60 11.49
C SER A 110 15.03 -3.30 10.71
N SER A 111 15.55 -2.27 11.38
CA SER A 111 15.95 -1.01 10.75
C SER A 111 17.01 -1.20 9.66
N MET A 112 17.79 -2.28 9.71
CA MET A 112 18.79 -2.59 8.67
C MET A 112 18.14 -3.05 7.36
N ILE A 113 17.03 -3.80 7.42
CA ILE A 113 16.27 -4.19 6.22
C ILE A 113 15.56 -2.95 5.65
N ARG A 114 14.98 -2.12 6.52
CA ARG A 114 14.24 -0.92 6.14
C ARG A 114 15.14 0.25 5.68
N LYS A 115 16.45 0.20 5.89
CA LYS A 115 17.34 1.35 5.68
C LYS A 115 17.13 1.97 4.29
N GLY A 116 16.77 3.26 4.23
CA GLY A 116 16.52 3.99 2.99
C GLY A 116 15.12 3.77 2.40
N MET A 117 14.15 3.33 3.21
CA MET A 117 12.75 3.13 2.81
C MET A 117 11.79 3.48 3.96
N HIS A 118 10.57 3.95 3.65
CA HIS A 118 9.57 4.25 4.69
C HIS A 118 8.99 3.00 5.37
N ASN A 119 8.71 1.96 4.59
CA ASN A 119 7.92 0.81 5.01
C ASN A 119 8.77 -0.39 5.45
N LEU A 120 8.23 -1.23 6.33
CA LEU A 120 8.90 -2.47 6.73
C LEU A 120 8.80 -3.52 5.61
N LEU A 121 9.65 -4.56 5.67
CA LEU A 121 9.54 -5.70 4.76
C LEU A 121 8.15 -6.33 4.81
N THR A 122 7.57 -6.46 6.00
CA THR A 122 6.26 -7.05 6.24
C THR A 122 5.09 -6.23 5.69
N ASP A 123 5.35 -4.98 5.27
CA ASP A 123 4.35 -4.12 4.66
C ASP A 123 4.35 -4.23 3.12
N ALA A 124 5.26 -5.04 2.54
CA ALA A 124 5.39 -5.21 1.10
C ALA A 124 4.12 -5.76 0.44
N GLY A 125 3.81 -5.25 -0.75
CA GLY A 125 2.64 -5.63 -1.53
C GLY A 125 1.57 -4.55 -1.53
N PHE A 126 0.36 -4.93 -1.93
CA PHE A 126 -0.76 -4.02 -2.12
C PHE A 126 -1.67 -3.93 -0.88
N ARG A 127 -1.60 -4.87 0.06
CA ARG A 127 -2.46 -4.88 1.27
C ARG A 127 -2.28 -3.63 2.12
N THR A 128 -1.04 -3.23 2.40
CA THR A 128 -0.77 -2.03 3.21
C THR A 128 -1.38 -0.75 2.60
N PRO A 129 -1.09 -0.38 1.34
CA PRO A 129 -1.70 0.82 0.76
C PRO A 129 -3.22 0.70 0.62
N ALA A 130 -3.77 -0.50 0.36
CA ALA A 130 -5.21 -0.71 0.32
C ALA A 130 -5.89 -0.47 1.68
N VAL A 131 -5.33 -1.02 2.76
CA VAL A 131 -5.81 -0.78 4.14
C VAL A 131 -5.72 0.69 4.50
N LEU A 132 -4.59 1.35 4.22
CA LEU A 132 -4.42 2.78 4.55
C LEU A 132 -5.45 3.66 3.82
N LEU A 133 -5.69 3.40 2.53
CA LEU A 133 -6.67 4.15 1.75
C LEU A 133 -8.11 3.87 2.20
N TYR A 134 -8.45 2.60 2.44
CA TYR A 134 -9.77 2.20 2.92
C TYR A 134 -10.08 2.79 4.30
N GLU A 135 -9.16 2.69 5.26
CA GLU A 135 -9.35 3.25 6.60
C GLU A 135 -9.43 4.77 6.59
N SER A 136 -8.66 5.44 5.71
CA SER A 136 -8.78 6.90 5.52
C SER A 136 -10.18 7.30 5.04
N MET A 137 -10.77 6.50 4.14
CA MET A 137 -12.14 6.71 3.65
C MET A 137 -13.18 6.47 4.76
N VAL A 138 -13.02 5.40 5.54
CA VAL A 138 -13.90 5.10 6.70
C VAL A 138 -13.87 6.25 7.71
N ILE A 139 -12.69 6.73 8.09
CA ILE A 139 -12.51 7.87 9.01
C ILE A 139 -13.20 9.13 8.45
N ALA A 140 -13.03 9.44 7.16
CA ALA A 140 -13.68 10.60 6.55
C ALA A 140 -15.21 10.47 6.53
N LYS A 141 -15.73 9.25 6.35
CA LYS A 141 -17.17 8.95 6.42
C LYS A 141 -17.73 9.16 7.83
N GLU A 142 -17.03 8.68 8.85
CA GLU A 142 -17.41 8.88 10.26
C GLU A 142 -17.39 10.35 10.68
N GLN A 143 -16.47 11.13 10.11
CA GLN A 143 -16.40 12.57 10.32
C GLN A 143 -17.41 13.37 9.49
N GLY A 144 -18.12 12.73 8.56
CA GLY A 144 -19.07 13.39 7.67
C GLY A 144 -18.43 14.29 6.62
N ILE A 145 -17.16 14.07 6.29
CA ILE A 145 -16.38 14.88 5.33
C ILE A 145 -16.00 14.12 4.06
N LEU A 146 -16.54 12.92 3.84
CA LEU A 146 -16.13 12.06 2.74
C LEU A 146 -16.24 12.74 1.37
N LYS A 147 -17.32 13.50 1.12
CA LYS A 147 -17.57 14.15 -0.18
C LYS A 147 -16.65 15.34 -0.42
N GLU A 148 -16.25 16.01 0.65
CA GLU A 148 -15.33 17.14 0.64
C GLU A 148 -13.87 16.67 0.52
N ALA A 149 -13.56 15.50 1.09
CA ALA A 149 -12.20 14.99 1.19
C ALA A 149 -11.80 14.07 0.03
N PHE A 150 -12.72 13.31 -0.58
CA PHE A 150 -12.43 12.34 -1.62
C PHE A 150 -13.09 12.73 -2.95
N GLU A 151 -12.27 13.00 -3.96
CA GLU A 151 -12.70 13.40 -5.29
C GLU A 151 -12.33 12.33 -6.34
N LEU A 152 -13.29 11.93 -7.17
CA LEU A 152 -13.03 11.13 -8.37
C LEU A 152 -12.80 12.09 -9.54
N SER A 153 -11.55 12.45 -9.79
CA SER A 153 -11.17 13.45 -10.81
C SER A 153 -11.09 12.87 -12.23
N GLY A 154 -11.82 11.78 -12.49
CA GLY A 154 -11.96 11.13 -13.80
C GLY A 154 -10.99 9.98 -14.04
N SER A 155 -10.56 9.86 -15.30
CA SER A 155 -9.71 8.74 -15.78
C SER A 155 -8.34 9.23 -16.21
N VAL A 156 -7.31 8.44 -15.90
CA VAL A 156 -5.92 8.69 -16.31
C VAL A 156 -5.34 7.44 -16.95
N THR A 157 -4.42 7.60 -17.90
CA THR A 157 -3.62 6.48 -18.43
C THR A 157 -2.28 6.43 -17.70
N PHE A 158 -1.97 5.30 -17.08
CA PHE A 158 -0.73 5.07 -16.36
C PHE A 158 -0.16 3.70 -16.72
N ASP A 159 1.10 3.65 -17.20
CA ASP A 159 1.76 2.41 -17.64
C ASP A 159 0.90 1.58 -18.63
N GLY A 160 0.23 2.27 -19.56
CA GLY A 160 -0.70 1.66 -20.52
C GLY A 160 -2.05 1.21 -19.95
N ARG A 161 -2.29 1.37 -18.65
CA ARG A 161 -3.56 1.02 -17.96
C ARG A 161 -4.51 2.20 -17.95
N SER A 162 -5.81 1.95 -18.08
CA SER A 162 -6.84 2.94 -17.76
C SER A 162 -7.12 2.88 -16.26
N CYS A 163 -6.98 4.00 -15.57
CA CYS A 163 -7.15 4.08 -14.12
C CYS A 163 -8.22 5.10 -13.74
N TYR A 164 -8.90 4.87 -12.63
CA TYR A 164 -9.56 5.94 -11.87
C TYR A 164 -8.50 6.80 -11.20
N LYS A 165 -8.71 8.12 -11.17
CA LYS A 165 -7.91 9.05 -10.38
C LYS A 165 -8.70 9.50 -9.16
N ILE A 166 -8.22 9.14 -7.98
CA ILE A 166 -8.78 9.59 -6.71
C ILE A 166 -7.83 10.62 -6.12
N GLU A 167 -8.34 11.82 -5.87
CA GLU A 167 -7.64 12.88 -5.17
C GLU A 167 -8.22 13.03 -3.77
N ILE A 168 -7.35 13.13 -2.77
CA ILE A 168 -7.72 13.20 -1.37
C ILE A 168 -7.13 14.47 -0.79
N HIS A 169 -7.98 15.27 -0.16
CA HIS A 169 -7.60 16.49 0.54
C HIS A 169 -8.43 16.60 1.83
N ASP A 170 -7.83 16.32 2.99
CA ASP A 170 -8.52 16.48 4.28
C ASP A 170 -8.69 17.98 4.59
N PRO A 171 -9.91 18.55 4.51
CA PRO A 171 -10.13 19.96 4.81
C PRO A 171 -9.86 20.31 6.28
N ASN A 172 -9.83 19.31 7.16
CA ASN A 172 -9.60 19.44 8.58
C ASN A 172 -8.19 18.98 9.00
N PHE A 173 -7.27 18.86 8.03
CA PHE A 173 -5.92 18.38 8.30
C PHE A 173 -5.28 19.19 9.43
N LYS A 174 -4.88 18.50 10.50
CA LYS A 174 -4.31 19.15 11.68
C LYS A 174 -3.25 18.30 12.35
N ILE A 175 -2.39 18.97 13.11
CA ILE A 175 -1.42 18.35 14.01
C ILE A 175 -1.91 18.56 15.43
N THR A 176 -2.05 17.48 16.19
CA THR A 176 -2.49 17.51 17.59
C THR A 176 -1.50 16.82 18.49
N ASN A 177 -1.47 17.21 19.77
CA ASN A 177 -0.76 16.46 20.79
C ASN A 177 -1.52 15.17 21.10
N TYR A 178 -0.78 14.07 21.25
CA TYR A 178 -1.27 12.75 21.57
C TYR A 178 -0.48 12.19 22.75
N THR A 179 -1.18 11.84 23.83
CA THR A 179 -0.59 11.21 25.01
C THR A 179 -0.56 9.70 24.81
N VAL A 180 0.64 9.13 24.81
CA VAL A 180 0.85 7.69 24.60
C VAL A 180 0.22 6.89 25.74
N PRO A 181 -0.76 6.01 25.47
CA PRO A 181 -1.53 5.35 26.53
C PRO A 181 -0.76 4.21 27.21
N LYS A 182 0.20 3.60 26.51
CA LYS A 182 1.04 2.50 27.00
C LYS A 182 2.38 2.50 26.29
N SER A 183 3.42 2.00 26.94
CA SER A 183 4.73 1.86 26.33
C SER A 183 4.67 0.95 25.09
N GLN A 184 5.15 1.45 23.96
CA GLN A 184 5.14 0.75 22.67
C GLN A 184 6.17 1.38 21.72
N SER A 185 6.46 0.74 20.58
CA SER A 185 7.28 1.37 19.54
C SER A 185 6.48 2.42 18.76
N LEU A 186 7.17 3.42 18.20
CA LEU A 186 6.59 4.41 17.31
C LEU A 186 5.91 3.74 16.11
N SER A 187 6.52 2.71 15.53
CA SER A 187 5.92 1.85 14.49
C SER A 187 4.55 1.28 14.88
N LYS A 188 4.43 0.72 16.11
CA LYS A 188 3.16 0.15 16.60
C LYS A 188 2.09 1.23 16.77
N LEU A 189 2.47 2.39 17.31
CA LEU A 189 1.56 3.52 17.44
C LEU A 189 1.09 4.01 16.06
N ALA A 190 2.03 4.23 15.13
CA ALA A 190 1.75 4.68 13.77
C ALA A 190 0.76 3.74 13.07
N LYS A 191 1.01 2.42 13.13
CA LYS A 191 0.12 1.40 12.57
C LYS A 191 -1.27 1.42 13.21
N SER A 192 -1.38 1.60 14.52
CA SER A 192 -2.68 1.69 15.21
C SER A 192 -3.49 2.95 14.88
N LEU A 193 -2.81 3.99 14.38
CA LEU A 193 -3.43 5.25 13.96
C LEU A 193 -3.58 5.34 12.44
N HIS A 194 -3.16 4.32 11.69
CA HIS A 194 -3.08 4.34 10.22
C HIS A 194 -2.23 5.52 9.67
N LEU A 195 -1.12 5.82 10.35
CA LEU A 195 -0.18 6.90 10.01
C LEU A 195 1.20 6.37 9.61
N SER A 196 1.98 7.20 8.92
CA SER A 196 3.39 6.91 8.62
C SER A 196 4.26 7.05 9.86
N GLU A 197 5.02 6.00 10.20
CA GLU A 197 6.04 6.09 11.26
C GLU A 197 7.10 7.15 10.93
N TYR A 198 7.51 7.23 9.66
CA TYR A 198 8.52 8.19 9.20
C TYR A 198 8.04 9.63 9.37
N MET A 199 6.80 9.95 8.95
CA MET A 199 6.26 11.29 9.14
C MET A 199 6.13 11.63 10.63
N LEU A 200 5.66 10.70 11.46
CA LEU A 200 5.60 10.89 12.92
C LEU A 200 6.99 11.11 13.53
N ALA A 201 8.01 10.41 13.04
CA ALA A 201 9.39 10.60 13.47
C ALA A 201 9.89 12.02 13.12
N GLU A 202 9.69 12.46 11.88
CA GLU A 202 10.10 13.79 11.40
C GLU A 202 9.44 14.92 12.22
N ILE A 203 8.11 14.92 12.37
CA ILE A 203 7.40 16.02 13.05
C ILE A 203 7.73 16.14 14.54
N ASN A 204 8.25 15.06 15.14
CA ASN A 204 8.63 14.99 16.54
C ASN A 204 10.15 15.08 16.76
N GLY A 205 10.97 15.14 15.71
CA GLY A 205 12.43 15.08 15.84
C GLY A 205 12.92 13.77 16.47
N LEU A 206 12.20 12.67 16.23
CA LEU A 206 12.54 11.33 16.72
C LEU A 206 13.23 10.54 15.61
N ARG A 207 13.98 9.51 16.01
CA ARG A 207 14.43 8.48 15.08
C ARG A 207 13.31 7.49 14.79
N VAL A 208 13.26 6.97 13.57
CA VAL A 208 12.38 5.85 13.22
C VAL A 208 12.76 4.63 14.07
N GLY A 209 11.76 3.87 14.54
CA GLY A 209 11.94 2.76 15.47
C GLY A 209 12.11 3.18 16.95
N LYS A 210 11.88 4.44 17.29
CA LYS A 210 11.92 4.92 18.69
C LYS A 210 10.89 4.18 19.56
N SER A 211 11.31 3.72 20.75
CA SER A 211 10.39 3.30 21.80
C SER A 211 9.82 4.49 22.55
N LEU A 212 8.51 4.48 22.75
CA LEU A 212 7.72 5.46 23.49
C LEU A 212 7.32 4.86 24.85
N SER A 213 7.26 5.71 25.87
CA SER A 213 6.77 5.39 27.20
C SER A 213 5.31 5.82 27.35
N ALA A 214 4.58 5.17 28.24
CA ALA A 214 3.27 5.66 28.66
C ALA A 214 3.38 7.08 29.24
N GLY A 215 2.49 7.98 28.81
CA GLY A 215 2.49 9.39 29.21
C GLY A 215 3.36 10.30 28.35
N ASP A 216 4.19 9.77 27.44
CA ASP A 216 4.89 10.59 26.44
C ASP A 216 3.86 11.38 25.63
N VAL A 217 4.12 12.66 25.39
CA VAL A 217 3.30 13.50 24.52
C VAL A 217 4.04 13.72 23.21
N ILE A 218 3.45 13.24 22.12
CA ILE A 218 3.99 13.44 20.77
C ILE A 218 2.96 14.17 19.90
N LYS A 219 3.41 14.78 18.82
CA LYS A 219 2.56 15.30 17.75
C LYS A 219 2.12 14.17 16.84
N VAL A 220 0.85 14.17 16.43
CA VAL A 220 0.29 13.28 15.41
C VAL A 220 -0.51 14.09 14.40
N THR A 221 -0.56 13.62 13.15
CA THR A 221 -1.42 14.18 12.10
C THR A 221 -2.81 13.53 12.14
N SER A 222 -3.83 14.23 11.66
CA SER A 222 -5.20 13.68 11.54
C SER A 222 -5.35 12.67 10.40
N ALA A 223 -4.45 12.71 9.42
CA ALA A 223 -4.42 11.83 8.26
C ALA A 223 -2.97 11.45 7.91
N TYR A 224 -2.79 10.40 7.10
CA TYR A 224 -1.49 9.90 6.68
C TYR A 224 -0.64 10.96 5.94
N GLY A 225 -1.30 11.79 5.13
CA GLY A 225 -0.72 12.95 4.45
C GLY A 225 -1.74 14.06 4.32
N LYS A 226 -1.29 15.26 3.95
CA LYS A 226 -2.18 16.42 3.77
C LYS A 226 -3.00 16.30 2.49
N THR A 227 -2.35 15.87 1.41
CA THR A 227 -3.00 15.53 0.16
C THR A 227 -2.46 14.22 -0.36
N SER A 228 -3.31 13.44 -1.02
CA SER A 228 -2.92 12.20 -1.67
C SER A 228 -3.56 12.06 -3.04
N ILE A 229 -2.86 11.42 -3.96
CA ILE A 229 -3.39 11.03 -5.27
C ILE A 229 -3.17 9.53 -5.42
N PHE A 230 -4.22 8.80 -5.78
CA PHE A 230 -4.16 7.38 -6.09
C PHE A 230 -4.66 7.12 -7.51
N TYR A 231 -3.97 6.24 -8.24
CA TYR A 231 -4.50 5.67 -9.47
C TYR A 231 -4.90 4.23 -9.25
N ILE A 232 -6.19 3.93 -9.46
CA ILE A 232 -6.76 2.60 -9.30
C ILE A 232 -7.03 2.03 -10.69
N ASP A 233 -6.34 0.95 -11.07
CA ASP A 233 -6.52 0.30 -12.37
C ASP A 233 -7.97 -0.19 -12.54
N LYS A 234 -8.65 0.23 -13.60
CA LYS A 234 -10.06 -0.11 -13.81
C LYS A 234 -10.29 -1.60 -14.08
N SER A 235 -9.27 -2.32 -14.53
CA SER A 235 -9.38 -3.74 -14.87
C SER A 235 -9.20 -4.65 -13.66
N THR A 236 -8.23 -4.33 -12.79
CA THR A 236 -7.86 -5.15 -11.64
C THR A 236 -8.29 -4.57 -10.30
N TYR A 237 -8.68 -3.29 -10.27
CA TYR A 237 -8.90 -2.48 -9.07
C TYR A 237 -7.67 -2.35 -8.16
N LEU A 238 -6.47 -2.61 -8.65
CA LEU A 238 -5.26 -2.41 -7.84
C LEU A 238 -4.85 -0.94 -7.76
N PRO A 239 -4.36 -0.46 -6.60
CA PRO A 239 -3.74 0.86 -6.49
C PRO A 239 -2.35 0.81 -7.12
N VAL A 240 -2.22 1.23 -8.38
CA VAL A 240 -0.98 1.12 -9.17
C VAL A 240 -0.08 2.34 -9.06
N TYR A 241 -0.58 3.43 -8.47
CA TYR A 241 0.17 4.63 -8.19
C TYR A 241 -0.35 5.29 -6.91
N GLN A 242 0.57 5.84 -6.12
CA GLN A 242 0.24 6.79 -5.06
C GLN A 242 1.25 7.94 -5.04
N ARG A 243 0.77 9.11 -4.62
CA ARG A 243 1.58 10.29 -4.32
C ARG A 243 1.00 10.97 -3.10
N ILE A 244 1.83 11.21 -2.10
CA ILE A 244 1.41 11.73 -0.80
C ILE A 244 2.26 12.95 -0.44
N THR A 245 1.61 13.99 0.07
CA THR A 245 2.29 15.18 0.60
C THR A 245 2.24 15.22 2.12
N ASP A 246 3.24 15.87 2.71
CA ASP A 246 3.30 16.10 4.15
C ASP A 246 2.36 17.23 4.62
N HIS A 247 2.36 17.47 5.93
CA HIS A 247 1.62 18.56 6.58
C HIS A 247 1.91 19.97 6.04
N LYS A 248 3.04 20.19 5.34
CA LYS A 248 3.42 21.46 4.72
C LYS A 248 3.03 21.53 3.24
N GLY A 249 2.55 20.42 2.65
CA GLY A 249 2.22 20.30 1.24
C GLY A 249 3.41 19.93 0.36
N ASN A 250 4.56 19.56 0.93
CA ASN A 250 5.71 19.09 0.18
C ASN A 250 5.56 17.60 -0.13
N LEU A 251 6.14 17.13 -1.23
CA LEU A 251 6.19 15.70 -1.54
C LEU A 251 6.84 14.93 -0.39
N PHE A 252 6.17 13.88 0.06
CA PHE A 252 6.66 12.97 1.11
C PHE A 252 7.01 11.61 0.51
N GLU A 253 6.12 11.06 -0.30
CA GLU A 253 6.37 9.81 -1.02
C GLU A 253 5.58 9.74 -2.33
N GLU A 254 6.14 9.04 -3.31
CA GLU A 254 5.48 8.66 -4.56
C GLU A 254 5.90 7.25 -4.94
N TYR A 255 4.91 6.38 -5.17
CA TYR A 255 5.11 4.98 -5.54
C TYR A 255 4.44 4.67 -6.89
N LYS A 256 5.13 3.88 -7.71
CA LYS A 256 4.67 3.42 -9.02
C LYS A 256 4.84 1.91 -9.10
N PHE A 257 3.73 1.20 -9.24
CA PHE A 257 3.70 -0.25 -9.39
C PHE A 257 3.55 -0.60 -10.87
N THR A 258 4.49 -1.38 -11.41
CA THR A 258 4.50 -1.84 -12.80
C THR A 258 4.79 -3.34 -12.86
N ASN A 259 4.68 -3.95 -14.05
CA ASN A 259 4.92 -5.39 -14.26
C ASN A 259 4.13 -6.30 -13.29
N ILE A 260 2.90 -5.89 -12.96
CA ILE A 260 2.09 -6.54 -11.92
C ILE A 260 1.51 -7.85 -12.45
N VAL A 261 1.73 -8.93 -11.70
CA VAL A 261 1.06 -10.22 -11.84
C VAL A 261 0.26 -10.48 -10.56
N VAL A 262 -1.05 -10.68 -10.72
CA VAL A 262 -1.99 -11.01 -9.65
C VAL A 262 -2.12 -12.52 -9.56
N ASP A 263 -2.14 -13.06 -8.34
CA ASP A 263 -2.22 -14.49 -8.07
C ASP A 263 -1.22 -15.35 -8.86
N PRO A 264 0.08 -14.98 -8.86
CA PRO A 264 1.09 -15.77 -9.52
C PRO A 264 1.18 -17.16 -8.87
N SER A 265 1.31 -18.20 -9.70
CA SER A 265 1.60 -19.56 -9.24
C SER A 265 3.06 -19.66 -8.77
N PHE A 266 3.34 -19.25 -7.53
CA PHE A 266 4.67 -19.34 -6.95
C PHE A 266 5.08 -20.80 -6.71
N SER A 267 6.30 -21.12 -7.13
CA SER A 267 6.98 -22.37 -6.79
C SER A 267 7.68 -22.26 -5.43
N SER A 268 8.07 -23.40 -4.86
CA SER A 268 8.94 -23.42 -3.67
C SER A 268 10.26 -22.67 -3.90
N ASN A 269 10.79 -22.70 -5.12
CA ASN A 269 12.01 -22.01 -5.49
C ASN A 269 11.85 -20.49 -5.45
N ASP A 270 10.66 -19.92 -5.64
CA ASP A 270 10.46 -18.47 -5.60
C ASP A 270 10.77 -17.85 -4.23
N PHE A 271 10.75 -18.67 -3.19
CA PHE A 271 11.05 -18.29 -1.81
C PHE A 271 12.15 -19.17 -1.18
N SER A 272 13.11 -19.60 -1.99
CA SER A 272 14.29 -20.37 -1.57
C SER A 272 15.58 -19.63 -1.90
N GLU A 273 16.58 -19.74 -1.01
CA GLU A 273 17.94 -19.26 -1.26
C GLU A 273 18.64 -20.04 -2.38
N ASP A 274 18.16 -21.24 -2.72
CA ASP A 274 18.69 -22.08 -3.80
C ASP A 274 18.18 -21.67 -5.19
N ASN A 275 17.35 -20.63 -5.29
CA ASN A 275 16.86 -20.15 -6.57
C ASN A 275 18.04 -19.64 -7.43
N PRO A 276 18.29 -20.20 -8.63
CA PRO A 276 19.44 -19.83 -9.44
C PRO A 276 19.37 -18.39 -9.99
N LYS A 277 18.22 -17.72 -9.86
CA LYS A 277 18.04 -16.30 -10.22
C LYS A 277 18.43 -15.35 -9.09
N TYR A 278 18.58 -15.84 -7.88
CA TYR A 278 18.91 -15.04 -6.70
C TYR A 278 20.39 -15.16 -6.40
N SER A 279 20.94 -14.16 -5.70
CA SER A 279 22.37 -14.14 -5.42
C SER A 279 22.76 -14.73 -4.08
N PHE A 280 21.88 -15.44 -3.34
CA PHE A 280 22.08 -15.89 -1.95
C PHE A 280 23.27 -16.82 -1.66
#